data_AF-A0A6G3XTK5-F1
#
_entry.id   AF-A0A6G3XTK5-F1
#
_cell.length_a   1.000
_cell.length_b   1.000
_cell.length_c   1.000
_cell.angle_alpha   90.00
_cell.angle_beta   90.00
_cell.angle_gamma   90.00
#
_symmetry.space_group_name_H-M   'P 1'
#
loop_
_entity.id
_entity.type
_entity.pdbx_description
1 polymer ?
#
loop_
_entity_poly.entity_id
_entity_poly.type
_entity_poly.pdbx_seq_one_letter_code
_entity_poly.pdbx_strand_id
1 'polypeptide(L)' 'EPGVGKTAIVEGLAQSIVAGEVPDTLKDKRVVSLDLSGMVAGAQYRGQFEERLKKVIEDVQQASGEIILFID' A
#
# COMPACT_ATOMS: atom_id res chain seq x y z
N GLU A 1 -0.60 -3.14 -18.44
CA GLU A 1 -1.74 -2.57 -19.17
C GLU A 1 -2.76 -2.03 -18.18
N PRO A 2 -3.26 -0.80 -18.37
CA PRO A 2 -4.41 -0.30 -17.63
C PRO A 2 -5.60 -1.24 -17.84
N GLY A 3 -6.32 -1.57 -16.77
CA GLY A 3 -7.55 -2.36 -16.86
C GLY A 3 -7.41 -3.88 -16.73
N VAL A 4 -6.22 -4.42 -16.41
CA VAL A 4 -6.06 -5.87 -16.12
C VAL A 4 -6.59 -6.29 -14.74
N GLY A 5 -7.16 -5.36 -13.97
CA GLY A 5 -7.83 -5.67 -12.69
C GLY A 5 -6.90 -5.83 -11.47
N LYS A 6 -5.64 -5.38 -11.53
CA LYS A 6 -4.71 -5.43 -10.37
C LYS A 6 -5.31 -4.79 -9.12
N THR A 7 -5.89 -3.61 -9.26
CA THR A 7 -6.57 -2.90 -8.17
C THR A 7 -7.73 -3.73 -7.61
N ALA A 8 -8.56 -4.32 -8.48
CA ALA A 8 -9.68 -5.17 -8.07
C ALA A 8 -9.21 -6.42 -7.30
N ILE A 9 -8.06 -7.02 -7.67
CA ILE A 9 -7.47 -8.14 -6.94
C ILE A 9 -7.04 -7.70 -5.53
N VAL A 10 -6.43 -6.53 -5.39
CA VAL A 10 -5.97 -6.00 -4.10
C VAL A 10 -7.14 -5.64 -3.19
N GLU A 11 -8.19 -5.04 -3.74
CA GLU A 11 -9.44 -4.78 -3.02
C GLU A 11 -10.12 -6.08 -2.58
N GLY A 12 -10.14 -7.10 -3.44
CA GLY A 12 -10.62 -8.44 -3.11
C GLY A 12 -9.82 -9.06 -1.97
N LEU A 13 -8.48 -8.96 -2.00
CA LEU A 13 -7.63 -9.42 -0.90
C LEU A 13 -7.96 -8.70 0.42
N ALA A 14 -8.14 -7.38 0.39
CA ALA A 14 -8.50 -6.61 1.57
C ALA A 14 -9.85 -7.08 2.16
N GLN A 15 -10.84 -7.33 1.30
CA GLN A 15 -12.14 -7.88 1.72
C GLN A 15 -12.00 -9.28 2.33
N SER A 16 -11.21 -10.17 1.71
CA SER A 16 -10.97 -11.52 2.25
C SER A 16 -10.26 -11.49 3.61
N ILE A 17 -9.31 -10.57 3.82
CA ILE A 17 -8.66 -10.43 5.13
C ILE A 17 -9.69 -10.01 6.20
N VAL A 18 -10.55 -9.03 5.90
CA VAL A 18 -11.63 -8.60 6.82
C VAL A 18 -12.63 -9.72 7.08
N ALA A 19 -12.95 -10.52 6.07
CA ALA A 19 -13.84 -11.68 6.20
C ALA A 19 -13.20 -12.86 6.94
N GLY A 20 -11.88 -12.83 7.19
CA GLY A 20 -11.14 -13.96 7.77
C GLY A 20 -10.94 -15.12 6.79
N GLU A 21 -11.22 -14.92 5.51
CA GLU A 21 -11.09 -15.91 4.43
C GLU A 21 -9.67 -15.94 3.85
N VAL A 22 -8.68 -15.93 4.73
CA VAL A 22 -7.25 -15.92 4.37
C VAL A 22 -6.45 -16.86 5.27
N PRO A 23 -5.28 -17.35 4.82
CA PRO A 23 -4.36 -18.08 5.67
C PRO A 23 -3.96 -17.28 6.91
N ASP A 24 -3.58 -17.98 7.98
CA ASP A 24 -3.14 -17.35 9.25
C ASP A 24 -2.02 -16.34 9.05
N THR A 25 -1.15 -16.55 8.06
CA THR A 25 -0.07 -15.63 7.72
C THR A 25 -0.53 -14.27 7.20
N LEU A 26 -1.80 -14.11 6.82
CA LEU A 26 -2.39 -12.87 6.32
C LEU A 26 -3.49 -12.30 7.22
N LYS A 27 -3.89 -13.03 8.28
CA LYS A 27 -4.88 -12.55 9.24
C LYS A 27 -4.41 -11.25 9.89
N ASP A 28 -5.37 -10.38 10.15
CA ASP A 28 -5.22 -9.07 10.81
C ASP A 28 -4.28 -8.08 10.09
N LYS A 29 -3.75 -8.43 8.92
CA LYS A 29 -2.94 -7.51 8.12
C LYS A 29 -3.82 -6.42 7.49
N ARG A 30 -3.25 -5.24 7.35
CA ARG A 30 -3.89 -4.11 6.69
C ARG A 30 -3.31 -3.90 5.31
N VAL A 31 -4.18 -3.89 4.30
CA VAL A 31 -3.79 -3.51 2.94
C VAL A 31 -3.86 -1.99 2.83
N VAL A 32 -2.77 -1.36 2.42
CA VAL A 32 -2.67 0.09 2.22
C VAL A 32 -2.18 0.35 0.80
N SER A 33 -2.89 1.18 0.04
CA SER A 33 -2.46 1.62 -1.28
C SER A 33 -1.72 2.96 -1.19
N LEU A 34 -0.62 3.08 -1.92
CA LEU A 34 0.14 4.31 -2.06
C LEU A 34 -0.19 5.03 -3.37
N ASP A 35 -0.76 6.22 -3.28
CA ASP A 35 -0.98 7.09 -4.44
C ASP A 35 0.28 7.89 -4.78
N LEU A 36 1.04 7.40 -5.76
CA LEU A 36 2.24 8.08 -6.25
C LEU A 36 1.93 9.45 -6.89
N SER A 37 0.78 9.60 -7.55
CA SER A 37 0.41 10.87 -8.20
C SER A 37 0.17 11.95 -7.17
N GLY A 38 -0.54 11.62 -6.08
CA GLY A 38 -0.73 12.50 -4.92
C GLY A 38 0.58 12.84 -4.19
N MET A 39 1.55 11.93 -4.15
CA MET A 39 2.85 12.20 -3.53
C MET A 39 3.71 13.19 -4.33
N VAL A 40 3.64 13.11 -5.66
CA VAL A 40 4.32 14.04 -6.58
C VAL A 40 3.59 15.38 -6.60
N ALA A 41 2.26 15.39 -6.47
CA ALA A 41 1.48 16.61 -6.35
C ALA A 41 1.95 17.46 -5.16
N GLY A 42 2.23 18.74 -5.43
CA GLY A 42 2.73 19.67 -4.42
C GLY A 42 4.17 19.42 -3.96
N ALA A 43 4.92 18.53 -4.60
CA ALA A 43 6.37 18.48 -4.42
C ALA A 43 7.01 19.62 -5.22
N GLN A 44 7.63 20.58 -4.54
CA GLN A 44 8.27 21.73 -5.21
C GLN A 44 9.62 21.37 -5.84
N TYR A 45 10.26 20.31 -5.32
CA TYR A 45 11.54 19.80 -5.76
C TYR A 45 11.54 18.27 -5.70
N ARG A 46 12.32 17.63 -6.58
CA ARG A 46 12.43 16.16 -6.67
C ARG A 46 12.76 15.50 -5.33
N GLY A 47 13.62 16.12 -4.51
CA GLY A 47 14.02 15.58 -3.20
C GLY A 47 12.86 15.44 -2.20
N GLN A 48 11.84 16.29 -2.28
CA GLN A 48 10.70 16.24 -1.35
C GLN A 48 9.83 15.00 -1.58
N PHE A 49 9.67 14.57 -2.83
CA PHE A 49 8.98 13.31 -3.14
C PHE A 49 9.74 12.12 -2.55
N GLU A 50 11.06 12.09 -2.74
CA GLU A 50 11.91 11.00 -2.23
C GLU A 50 11.89 10.93 -0.70
N GLU A 51 11.90 12.07 0.00
CA GLU A 51 11.75 12.12 1.47
C GLU A 51 10.39 11.60 1.94
N ARG A 52 9.30 11.99 1.28
CA ARG A 52 7.95 11.47 1.59
C ARG A 52 7.88 9.95 1.39
N LEU A 53 8.47 9.45 0.30
CA LEU A 53 8.49 8.01 -0.01
C LEU A 53 9.29 7.23 1.04
N LYS A 54 10.46 7.73 1.44
CA LYS A 54 11.26 7.12 2.51
C LYS A 54 10.47 7.01 3.80
N LYS A 55 9.78 8.08 4.20
CA LYS A 55 8.97 8.09 5.43
C LYS A 55 7.85 7.04 5.38
N VAL A 56 7.15 6.90 4.25
CA VAL A 56 6.12 5.86 4.08
C VAL A 56 6.72 4.46 4.21
N ILE A 57 7.90 4.21 3.61
CA ILE A 57 8.57 2.91 3.72
C ILE A 57 8.99 2.63 5.17
N GLU A 58 9.53 3.63 5.87
CA GLU A 58 9.89 3.52 7.29
C GLU A 58 8.67 3.20 8.17
N ASP A 59 7.54 3.88 7.96
CA ASP A 59 6.30 3.63 8.69
C ASP A 59 5.79 2.18 8.47
N VAL A 60 5.88 1.68 7.23
CA VAL A 60 5.51 0.29 6.89
C VAL A 60 6.45 -0.72 7.53
N GLN A 61 7.76 -0.44 7.56
CA GLN A 61 8.74 -1.30 8.23
C GLN A 61 8.52 -1.34 9.74
N GLN A 62 8.23 -0.20 10.36
CA GLN A 62 7.94 -0.10 11.80
C GLN A 62 6.66 -0.85 12.19
N ALA A 63 5.69 -0.95 11.27
CA ALA A 63 4.50 -1.76 11.45
C ALA A 63 4.78 -3.28 11.50
N SER A 64 6.04 -3.72 11.46
CA SER A 64 6.47 -5.09 11.83
C SER A 64 5.72 -6.21 11.09
N GLY A 65 5.39 -5.97 9.82
CA GLY A 65 4.68 -6.93 8.96
C GLY A 65 3.15 -6.86 9.06
N GLU A 66 2.58 -5.95 9.85
CA GLU A 66 1.12 -5.74 9.92
C GLU A 66 0.55 -5.08 8.66
N ILE A 67 1.39 -4.39 7.87
CA ILE A 67 0.96 -3.69 6.66
C ILE A 67 1.41 -4.43 5.40
N ILE A 68 0.48 -4.61 4.46
CA ILE A 68 0.74 -4.96 3.07
C ILE A 68 0.63 -3.66 2.27
N LEU A 69 1.76 -3.15 1.79
CA LEU A 69 1.81 -1.95 0.96
C LEU A 69 1.60 -2.34 -0.51
N PHE A 70 0.58 -1.76 -1.14
CA PHE A 70 0.30 -1.87 -2.56
C PHE A 70 0.67 -0.57 -3.27
N ILE A 71 1.37 -0.69 -4.40
CA ILE A 71 1.78 0.42 -5.27
C ILE A 71 1.34 0.04 -6.68
N ASP A 72 0.57 0.91 -7.32
CA ASP A 72 0.16 0.79 -8.74
C ASP A 72 1.05 1.65 -9.65
#